data_AF-A0A4Q4NMU7-F1
#
_entry.id   AF-A0A4Q4NMU7-F1
#
_cell.length_a   1.000
_cell.length_b   1.000
_cell.length_c   1.000
_cell.angle_alpha   90.00
_cell.angle_beta   90.00
_cell.angle_gamma   90.00
#
_symmetry.space_group_name_H-M   'P 1'
#
loop_
_entity.id
_entity.type
_entity.pdbx_description
1 polymer ?
#
loop_
_entity_poly.entity_id
_entity_poly.type
_entity_poly.pdbx_seq_one_letter_code
_entity_poly.pdbx_strand_id
1 'polypeptide(L)'
;MVVATTDVWPNTAGFDTNYEENEPVSLTVKGTIPKYAAGVLYRTGPLGYKAKTDDGKVWAAKHWFDGFSCVHRFQIDATPHADSPPKVTYRSRRTVDEYLEMVRKNGRLDSTTFGPKRSDLCESFFSKVMSMFVSIPSEHNVGVTLSINMPGGDKLPGATRPTTNNHTNGIDTLHVKTDSHEVKQIDPETLEPRGYARQKSLHPELKGPFSAAHAKSDPKTGDMFNFNLEFGYKSTYRIFRVSASSGETDILATFHGTPAYIHSLFLTENYVILCVWNSHITWGGISLMYHKNVIDAMAPFDPDTKATWYVVDRRQGKGVIATYESNPFFCFHSINAWEEPSASDPTKTDIITELSMFENLDVVKRFYYDNLISSIDTREYEGEERMTALPMQAQFRLPSVDAGVPTPMPAELLFQAEKFKSMELPTLNPAYLTRRHRYTYGCADRLKSSFFDGLVKFDNKTQEVKYWEEEGHTPGEAIFIADPEGMEEDDGVLLSVVLDGYAEKSYLLVLRAKDLTEMGRAEMAGPMSFGFHGTFKESDKMYRGDV
;
A
#
# COMPACT_ATOMS: atom_id res chain seq x y z
N MET A 1 -18.49 -30.28 11.74
CA MET A 1 -19.77 -30.00 11.05
C MET A 1 -19.73 -28.55 10.62
N VAL A 2 -19.45 -28.30 9.34
CA VAL A 2 -19.38 -26.96 8.78
C VAL A 2 -20.82 -26.57 8.42
N VAL A 3 -21.39 -25.63 9.16
CA VAL A 3 -22.68 -25.04 8.83
C VAL A 3 -22.42 -24.13 7.63
N ALA A 4 -23.13 -24.37 6.51
CA ALA A 4 -23.15 -23.45 5.39
C ALA A 4 -23.68 -22.10 5.90
N THR A 5 -22.81 -21.13 6.06
CA THR A 5 -23.20 -19.75 6.36
C THR A 5 -23.75 -19.16 5.08
N THR A 6 -25.06 -18.89 5.03
CA THR A 6 -25.56 -17.80 4.19
C THR A 6 -24.74 -16.58 4.55
N ASP A 7 -23.93 -16.05 3.64
CA ASP A 7 -22.94 -15.02 3.95
C ASP A 7 -23.66 -13.79 4.54
N VAL A 8 -23.52 -13.58 5.86
CA VAL A 8 -24.18 -12.52 6.63
C VAL A 8 -23.39 -11.21 6.55
N TRP A 9 -22.38 -11.13 5.66
CA TRP A 9 -21.47 -9.99 5.55
C TRP A 9 -21.36 -9.50 4.09
N PRO A 10 -22.37 -8.74 3.60
CA PRO A 10 -22.36 -8.27 2.22
C PRO A 10 -21.18 -7.34 1.96
N ASN A 11 -20.47 -7.53 0.84
CA ASN A 11 -19.36 -6.65 0.48
C ASN A 11 -19.22 -6.40 -1.03
N THR A 12 -20.15 -6.93 -1.84
CA THR A 12 -20.14 -6.77 -3.31
C THR A 12 -20.05 -5.32 -3.74
N ALA A 13 -20.78 -4.41 -3.08
CA ALA A 13 -20.75 -2.97 -3.36
C ALA A 13 -19.36 -2.33 -3.14
N GLY A 14 -18.52 -2.92 -2.28
CA GLY A 14 -17.14 -2.48 -2.06
C GLY A 14 -16.18 -2.90 -3.17
N PHE A 15 -16.52 -3.91 -3.98
CA PHE A 15 -15.69 -4.34 -5.10
C PHE A 15 -16.25 -3.93 -6.47
N ASP A 16 -17.57 -3.84 -6.60
CA ASP A 16 -18.27 -3.58 -7.86
C ASP A 16 -19.18 -2.35 -7.73
N THR A 17 -18.58 -1.17 -7.72
CA THR A 17 -19.29 0.11 -7.71
C THR A 17 -18.73 1.05 -8.76
N ASN A 18 -19.59 1.96 -9.22
CA ASN A 18 -19.26 3.11 -10.06
C ASN A 18 -19.58 4.44 -9.37
N TYR A 19 -19.81 4.42 -8.05
CA TYR A 19 -20.10 5.62 -7.29
C TYR A 19 -18.88 6.55 -7.24
N GLU A 20 -19.04 7.73 -7.85
CA GLU A 20 -18.03 8.78 -7.86
C GLU A 20 -18.69 10.15 -7.65
N GLU A 21 -17.97 11.05 -6.98
CA GLU A 21 -18.40 12.44 -6.75
C GLU A 21 -17.32 13.38 -7.28
N ASN A 22 -17.44 13.77 -8.55
CA ASN A 22 -16.42 14.61 -9.21
C ASN A 22 -16.38 16.04 -8.62
N GLU A 23 -17.49 16.50 -8.04
CA GLU A 23 -17.58 17.77 -7.31
C GLU A 23 -17.64 17.54 -5.79
N PRO A 24 -17.13 18.47 -4.96
CA PRO A 24 -17.15 18.32 -3.51
C PRO A 24 -18.59 18.30 -2.95
N VAL A 25 -18.93 17.23 -2.23
CA VAL A 25 -20.22 17.06 -1.52
C VAL A 25 -20.04 17.10 -0.01
N SER A 26 -20.93 17.80 0.70
CA SER A 26 -20.90 17.83 2.17
C SER A 26 -21.49 16.53 2.74
N LEU A 27 -20.78 15.93 3.69
CA LEU A 27 -21.22 14.72 4.38
C LEU A 27 -21.99 15.04 5.66
N THR A 28 -22.92 14.14 6.02
CA THR A 28 -23.64 14.24 7.31
C THR A 28 -22.76 13.67 8.41
N VAL A 29 -22.40 14.48 9.40
CA VAL A 29 -21.57 14.03 10.53
C VAL A 29 -22.43 13.64 11.72
N LYS A 30 -22.16 12.47 12.29
CA LYS A 30 -22.72 11.98 13.55
C LYS A 30 -21.61 11.85 14.59
N GLY A 31 -21.91 12.16 15.85
CA GLY A 31 -20.91 12.15 16.92
C GLY A 31 -19.95 13.34 16.84
N THR A 32 -18.69 13.10 17.17
CA THR A 32 -17.64 14.14 17.27
C THR A 32 -16.42 13.76 16.44
N ILE A 33 -15.80 14.77 15.83
CA ILE A 33 -14.49 14.66 15.19
C ILE A 33 -13.58 15.67 15.90
N PRO A 34 -12.47 15.24 16.52
CA PRO A 34 -11.58 16.17 17.23
C PRO A 34 -11.05 17.25 16.30
N LYS A 35 -10.86 18.46 16.84
CA LYS A 35 -10.37 19.60 16.05
C LYS A 35 -8.99 19.37 15.43
N TYR A 36 -8.12 18.64 16.13
CA TYR A 36 -6.79 18.31 15.63
C TYR A 36 -6.80 17.29 14.47
N ALA A 37 -7.95 16.65 14.20
CA ALA A 37 -8.14 15.82 13.01
C ALA A 37 -8.57 16.64 11.78
N ALA A 38 -8.56 17.98 11.85
CA ALA A 38 -8.72 18.84 10.69
C ALA A 38 -7.56 18.68 9.70
N GLY A 39 -7.89 18.55 8.41
CA GLY A 39 -6.92 18.24 7.38
C GLY A 39 -7.55 17.60 6.15
N VAL A 40 -6.71 16.99 5.31
CA VAL A 40 -7.14 16.32 4.09
C VAL A 40 -6.64 14.88 4.08
N LEU A 41 -7.57 13.93 3.98
CA LEU A 41 -7.31 12.50 3.80
C LEU A 41 -7.49 12.16 2.31
N TYR A 42 -6.46 11.62 1.69
CA TYR A 42 -6.57 10.96 0.39
C TYR A 42 -6.58 9.45 0.56
N ARG A 43 -7.36 8.76 -0.27
CA ARG A 43 -7.37 7.30 -0.39
C ARG A 43 -7.28 6.92 -1.87
N THR A 44 -6.67 5.79 -2.19
CA THR A 44 -6.65 5.27 -3.56
C THR A 44 -6.90 3.77 -3.60
N GLY A 45 -7.33 3.29 -4.77
CA GLY A 45 -7.56 1.88 -5.06
C GLY A 45 -8.58 1.71 -6.19
N PRO A 46 -9.03 0.48 -6.46
CA PRO A 46 -9.90 0.19 -7.60
C PRO A 46 -11.32 0.68 -7.34
N LEU A 47 -11.92 1.36 -8.33
CA LEU A 47 -13.35 1.70 -8.39
C LEU A 47 -14.01 0.85 -9.48
N GLY A 48 -14.41 -0.36 -9.07
CA GLY A 48 -14.95 -1.37 -9.96
C GLY A 48 -13.87 -2.09 -10.76
N TYR A 49 -14.25 -3.25 -11.30
CA TYR A 49 -13.35 -4.12 -12.07
C TYR A 49 -13.95 -4.58 -13.40
N LYS A 50 -15.18 -4.13 -13.70
CA LYS A 50 -15.93 -4.47 -14.91
C LYS A 50 -16.06 -3.25 -15.81
N ALA A 51 -15.95 -3.47 -17.11
CA ALA A 51 -16.24 -2.46 -18.13
C ALA A 51 -17.04 -3.09 -19.26
N LYS A 52 -18.08 -2.39 -19.71
CA LYS A 52 -18.84 -2.78 -20.89
C LYS A 52 -18.05 -2.43 -22.15
N THR A 53 -17.95 -3.34 -23.09
CA THR A 53 -17.26 -3.16 -24.36
C THR A 53 -18.22 -2.69 -25.46
N ASP A 54 -17.67 -2.12 -26.53
CA ASP A 54 -18.46 -1.60 -27.66
C ASP A 54 -19.25 -2.70 -28.39
N ASP A 55 -18.76 -3.95 -28.36
CA ASP A 55 -19.46 -5.13 -28.87
C ASP A 55 -20.53 -5.69 -27.90
N GLY A 56 -20.78 -4.99 -26.79
CA GLY A 56 -21.83 -5.31 -25.81
C GLY A 56 -21.45 -6.37 -24.78
N LYS A 57 -20.23 -6.90 -24.81
CA LYS A 57 -19.72 -7.81 -23.77
C LYS A 57 -19.32 -7.05 -22.51
N VAL A 58 -19.04 -7.80 -21.44
CA VAL A 58 -18.47 -7.27 -20.20
C VAL A 58 -17.07 -7.83 -20.07
N TRP A 59 -16.09 -6.93 -20.12
CA TRP A 59 -14.74 -7.24 -19.69
C TRP A 59 -14.66 -7.13 -18.16
N ALA A 60 -13.92 -8.03 -17.52
CA ALA A 60 -13.71 -8.00 -16.07
C ALA A 60 -12.26 -8.36 -15.73
N ALA A 61 -11.64 -7.58 -14.86
CA ALA A 61 -10.39 -7.95 -14.24
C ALA A 61 -10.60 -9.17 -13.32
N LYS A 62 -9.55 -9.97 -13.10
CA LYS A 62 -9.63 -11.13 -12.21
C LYS A 62 -9.16 -10.83 -10.79
N HIS A 63 -8.13 -10.01 -10.68
CA HIS A 63 -7.46 -9.74 -9.42
C HIS A 63 -7.82 -8.36 -8.87
N TRP A 64 -7.91 -8.22 -7.55
CA TRP A 64 -8.26 -6.96 -6.89
C TRP A 64 -7.35 -5.80 -7.34
N PHE A 65 -6.05 -6.07 -7.48
CA PHE A 65 -5.03 -5.09 -7.91
C PHE A 65 -5.16 -4.63 -9.37
N ASP A 66 -5.99 -5.30 -10.18
CA ASP A 66 -6.24 -4.94 -11.59
C ASP A 66 -7.50 -4.10 -11.79
N GLY A 67 -8.24 -3.79 -10.72
CA GLY A 67 -9.44 -2.94 -10.81
C GLY A 67 -9.10 -1.49 -11.15
N PHE A 68 -10.08 -0.73 -11.65
CA PHE A 68 -9.85 0.58 -12.26
C PHE A 68 -9.56 1.67 -11.23
N SER A 69 -8.32 2.16 -11.16
CA SER A 69 -7.87 3.06 -10.09
C SER A 69 -8.68 4.36 -9.97
N CYS A 70 -8.97 4.73 -8.72
CA CYS A 70 -9.65 5.94 -8.30
C CYS A 70 -8.89 6.60 -7.15
N VAL A 71 -9.06 7.92 -7.01
CA VAL A 71 -8.61 8.68 -5.84
C VAL A 71 -9.83 9.28 -5.17
N HIS A 72 -9.84 9.22 -3.84
CA HIS A 72 -10.86 9.79 -2.97
C HIS A 72 -10.21 10.84 -2.08
N ARG A 73 -10.94 11.90 -1.75
CA ARG A 73 -10.48 13.00 -0.90
C ARG A 73 -11.57 13.35 0.10
N PHE A 74 -11.23 13.29 1.38
CA PHE A 74 -12.03 13.80 2.48
C PHE A 74 -11.32 15.01 3.06
N GLN A 75 -12.00 16.16 3.09
CA GLN A 75 -11.54 17.35 3.79
C GLN A 75 -12.34 17.52 5.07
N ILE A 76 -11.63 17.58 6.18
CA ILE A 76 -12.17 17.84 7.51
C ILE A 76 -11.80 19.28 7.85
N ASP A 77 -12.80 20.16 7.91
CA ASP A 77 -12.58 21.57 8.18
C ASP A 77 -12.35 21.80 9.69
N ALA A 78 -11.43 22.71 10.02
CA ALA A 78 -11.25 23.16 11.39
C ALA A 78 -12.53 23.85 11.88
N THR A 79 -13.08 23.38 13.01
CA THR A 79 -14.27 23.99 13.61
C THR A 79 -13.93 25.39 14.16
N PRO A 80 -14.62 26.46 13.74
CA PRO A 80 -14.31 27.83 14.16
C PRO A 80 -14.44 28.05 15.67
N HIS A 81 -15.37 27.36 16.31
CA HIS A 81 -15.63 27.40 17.75
C HIS A 81 -15.71 25.99 18.35
N ALA A 82 -15.58 25.85 19.67
CA ALA A 82 -15.65 24.55 20.36
C ALA A 82 -16.98 23.82 20.12
N ASP A 83 -18.06 24.56 19.92
CA ASP A 83 -19.42 24.02 19.78
C ASP A 83 -19.90 23.93 18.31
N SER A 84 -19.07 24.32 17.33
CA SER A 84 -19.45 24.18 15.91
C SER A 84 -19.37 22.72 15.49
N PRO A 85 -20.38 22.18 14.79
CA PRO A 85 -20.30 20.82 14.28
C PRO A 85 -19.14 20.69 13.29
N PRO A 86 -18.38 19.59 13.33
CA PRO A 86 -17.35 19.33 12.34
C PRO A 86 -17.98 19.26 10.94
N LYS A 87 -17.30 19.83 9.96
CA LYS A 87 -17.71 19.76 8.56
C LYS A 87 -16.74 18.88 7.80
N VAL A 88 -17.30 17.89 7.10
CA VAL A 88 -16.54 16.99 6.23
C VAL A 88 -17.08 17.11 4.82
N THR A 89 -16.19 17.27 3.85
CA THR A 89 -16.52 17.30 2.43
C THR A 89 -15.78 16.18 1.71
N TYR A 90 -16.46 15.51 0.79
CA TYR A 90 -15.95 14.38 0.04
C TYR A 90 -15.94 14.66 -1.46
N ARG A 91 -14.95 14.12 -2.16
CA ARG A 91 -14.95 13.99 -3.62
C ARG A 91 -14.16 12.75 -4.02
N SER A 92 -14.39 12.26 -5.23
CA SER A 92 -13.59 11.19 -5.81
C SER A 92 -13.53 11.31 -7.32
N ARG A 93 -12.50 10.75 -7.93
CA ARG A 93 -12.36 10.70 -9.38
C ARG A 93 -11.63 9.44 -9.81
N ARG A 94 -12.20 8.72 -10.78
CA ARG A 94 -11.49 7.64 -11.47
C ARG A 94 -10.33 8.21 -12.30
N THR A 95 -9.17 7.58 -12.24
CA THR A 95 -7.92 8.13 -12.79
C THR A 95 -7.40 7.37 -14.01
N VAL A 96 -8.27 6.58 -14.65
CA VAL A 96 -7.90 5.59 -15.69
C VAL A 96 -8.84 5.64 -16.90
N ASP A 97 -9.30 6.83 -17.28
CA ASP A 97 -10.26 7.00 -18.37
C ASP A 97 -9.75 6.45 -19.71
N GLU A 98 -8.49 6.74 -20.06
CA GLU A 98 -7.86 6.24 -21.29
C GLU A 98 -7.71 4.71 -21.28
N TYR A 99 -7.40 4.15 -20.12
CA TYR A 99 -7.32 2.70 -19.91
C TYR A 99 -8.68 2.02 -20.08
N LEU A 100 -9.74 2.62 -19.52
CA LEU A 100 -11.11 2.15 -19.70
C LEU A 100 -11.54 2.23 -21.16
N GLU A 101 -11.19 3.29 -21.87
CA GLU A 101 -11.51 3.46 -23.28
C GLU A 101 -10.84 2.38 -24.15
N MET A 102 -9.61 1.99 -23.82
CA MET A 102 -8.94 0.85 -24.46
C MET A 102 -9.70 -0.45 -24.22
N VAL A 103 -10.11 -0.73 -22.97
CA VAL A 103 -10.92 -1.91 -22.66
C VAL A 103 -12.24 -1.88 -23.43
N ARG A 104 -12.92 -0.72 -23.49
CA ARG A 104 -14.18 -0.55 -24.20
C ARG A 104 -14.06 -0.92 -25.68
N LYS A 105 -13.02 -0.40 -26.35
CA LYS A 105 -12.78 -0.60 -27.78
C LYS A 105 -12.25 -1.99 -28.12
N ASN A 106 -11.29 -2.47 -27.35
CA ASN A 106 -10.51 -3.67 -27.71
C ASN A 106 -11.01 -4.94 -27.01
N GLY A 107 -11.82 -4.81 -25.96
CA GLY A 107 -12.26 -5.92 -25.13
C GLY A 107 -11.14 -6.65 -24.39
N ARG A 108 -9.94 -6.05 -24.32
CA ARG A 108 -8.75 -6.61 -23.68
C ARG A 108 -7.86 -5.51 -23.12
N LEU A 109 -6.97 -5.91 -22.21
CA LEU A 109 -5.87 -5.07 -21.73
C LEU A 109 -4.59 -5.42 -22.47
N ASP A 110 -3.83 -4.41 -22.89
CA ASP A 110 -2.54 -4.61 -23.56
C ASP A 110 -1.32 -4.43 -22.64
N SER A 111 -1.49 -3.74 -21.52
CA SER A 111 -0.48 -3.55 -20.47
C SER A 111 -0.27 -4.78 -19.59
N THR A 112 0.84 -4.80 -18.84
CA THR A 112 1.10 -5.86 -17.84
C THR A 112 0.15 -5.68 -16.66
N THR A 113 -0.54 -6.74 -16.27
CA THR A 113 -1.47 -6.77 -15.13
C THR A 113 -0.83 -7.44 -13.92
N PHE A 114 -1.44 -7.34 -12.74
CA PHE A 114 -1.01 -8.11 -11.59
C PHE A 114 -1.39 -9.58 -11.75
N GLY A 115 -2.67 -9.86 -12.01
CA GLY A 115 -3.18 -11.22 -12.26
C GLY A 115 -3.41 -11.52 -13.75
N PRO A 116 -3.69 -12.79 -14.11
CA PRO A 116 -3.96 -13.21 -15.47
C PRO A 116 -5.23 -12.58 -16.04
N LYS A 117 -5.19 -12.23 -17.34
CA LYS A 117 -6.31 -11.64 -18.09
C LYS A 117 -7.37 -12.71 -18.40
N ARG A 118 -8.66 -12.32 -18.50
CA ARG A 118 -9.78 -13.25 -18.77
C ARG A 118 -9.90 -13.70 -20.24
N SER A 119 -9.04 -13.24 -21.15
CA SER A 119 -9.03 -13.65 -22.55
C SER A 119 -7.64 -14.17 -22.93
N ASP A 120 -7.51 -15.49 -23.18
CA ASP A 120 -6.57 -16.11 -24.14
C ASP A 120 -6.46 -17.65 -24.04
N LEU A 121 -7.59 -18.36 -23.86
CA LEU A 121 -7.62 -19.79 -24.26
C LEU A 121 -7.76 -19.96 -25.79
N CYS A 122 -7.88 -18.88 -26.56
CA CYS A 122 -8.11 -18.92 -28.01
C CYS A 122 -7.30 -17.89 -28.83
N GLU A 123 -6.17 -17.37 -28.33
CA GLU A 123 -5.24 -16.64 -29.21
C GLU A 123 -4.09 -17.54 -29.66
N SER A 124 -4.01 -17.76 -30.98
CA SER A 124 -2.93 -18.50 -31.61
C SER A 124 -1.56 -17.86 -31.33
N PHE A 125 -0.51 -18.69 -31.31
CA PHE A 125 0.90 -18.31 -31.07
C PHE A 125 1.38 -17.08 -31.87
N PHE A 126 0.74 -16.76 -33.01
CA PHE A 126 1.11 -15.65 -33.91
C PHE A 126 0.64 -14.25 -33.48
N SER A 127 -0.48 -14.09 -32.74
CA SER A 127 -0.95 -12.75 -32.31
C SER A 127 -0.11 -12.16 -31.18
N LYS A 128 0.39 -13.02 -30.28
CA LYS A 128 1.27 -12.63 -29.18
C LYS A 128 2.57 -11.96 -29.67
N VAL A 129 3.10 -12.40 -30.81
CA VAL A 129 4.33 -11.83 -31.42
C VAL A 129 4.11 -10.42 -31.98
N MET A 130 2.94 -10.12 -32.55
CA MET A 130 2.64 -8.78 -33.11
C MET A 130 2.34 -7.74 -32.02
N SER A 131 1.78 -8.16 -30.89
CA SER A 131 1.52 -7.28 -29.73
C SER A 131 2.81 -6.78 -29.03
N MET A 132 3.99 -7.30 -29.38
CA MET A 132 5.28 -6.83 -28.84
C MET A 132 5.72 -5.47 -29.41
N PHE A 133 5.09 -4.99 -30.49
CA PHE A 133 5.61 -3.84 -31.27
C PHE A 133 4.81 -2.54 -31.13
N VAL A 134 3.74 -2.51 -30.33
CA VAL A 134 2.96 -1.28 -30.09
C VAL A 134 2.62 -1.19 -28.61
N SER A 135 3.32 -0.34 -27.86
CA SER A 135 2.89 0.12 -26.53
C SER A 135 2.58 1.60 -26.65
N ILE A 136 1.32 2.00 -26.42
CA ILE A 136 0.92 3.42 -26.48
C ILE A 136 1.19 4.05 -25.10
N PRO A 137 1.67 5.30 -25.01
CA PRO A 137 2.35 5.82 -23.82
C PRO A 137 1.48 6.18 -22.59
N SER A 138 0.17 5.89 -22.55
CA SER A 138 -0.73 6.38 -21.51
C SER A 138 -1.68 5.34 -20.87
N GLU A 139 -1.30 4.06 -20.93
CA GLU A 139 -2.16 2.89 -20.65
C GLU A 139 -1.99 2.26 -19.25
N HIS A 140 -1.67 3.03 -18.20
CA HIS A 140 -1.18 2.46 -16.93
C HIS A 140 -2.12 2.65 -15.73
N ASN A 141 -2.52 1.53 -15.12
CA ASN A 141 -3.36 1.49 -13.92
C ASN A 141 -2.50 1.69 -12.65
N VAL A 142 -2.33 2.96 -12.26
CA VAL A 142 -1.54 3.36 -11.08
C VAL A 142 -2.49 3.89 -10.01
N GLY A 143 -2.54 3.21 -8.85
CA GLY A 143 -3.56 3.44 -7.81
C GLY A 143 -3.34 2.70 -6.50
N VAL A 144 -2.09 2.46 -6.08
CA VAL A 144 -1.79 1.67 -4.88
C VAL A 144 -1.54 2.56 -3.68
N THR A 145 -0.55 3.45 -3.76
CA THR A 145 -0.20 4.40 -2.68
C THR A 145 -0.19 5.84 -3.17
N LEU A 146 -0.22 6.79 -2.24
CA LEU A 146 -0.25 8.23 -2.49
C LEU A 146 0.89 8.92 -1.76
N SER A 147 1.54 9.90 -2.38
CA SER A 147 2.52 10.77 -1.73
C SER A 147 2.15 12.24 -1.94
N ILE A 148 1.99 12.93 -0.82
CA ILE A 148 1.82 14.39 -0.76
C ILE A 148 3.20 15.03 -0.83
N ASN A 149 3.35 16.04 -1.70
CA ASN A 149 4.58 16.82 -1.85
C ASN A 149 5.81 15.93 -2.07
N MET A 150 5.66 14.91 -2.92
CA MET A 150 6.72 13.95 -3.23
C MET A 150 8.03 14.68 -3.61
N PRO A 151 9.15 14.42 -2.91
CA PRO A 151 10.46 14.96 -3.28
C PRO A 151 10.81 14.67 -4.75
N GLY A 152 11.27 15.69 -5.47
CA GLY A 152 11.57 15.60 -6.91
C GLY A 152 10.34 15.45 -7.82
N GLY A 153 9.12 15.52 -7.29
CA GLY A 153 7.88 15.44 -8.06
C GLY A 153 7.73 16.57 -9.08
N ASP A 154 8.33 17.73 -8.83
CA ASP A 154 8.39 18.87 -9.76
C ASP A 154 9.31 18.63 -10.97
N LYS A 155 10.25 17.69 -10.88
CA LYS A 155 11.10 17.24 -11.99
C LYS A 155 10.37 16.28 -12.93
N LEU A 156 9.18 15.81 -12.55
CA LEU A 156 8.39 14.91 -13.36
C LEU A 156 7.71 15.70 -14.51
N PRO A 157 7.72 15.18 -15.76
CA PRO A 157 7.10 15.88 -16.89
C PRO A 157 5.61 16.17 -16.62
N GLY A 158 5.18 17.41 -16.89
CA GLY A 158 3.80 17.83 -16.65
C GLY A 158 3.54 18.41 -15.26
N ALA A 159 4.55 18.49 -14.39
CA ALA A 159 4.45 19.13 -13.09
C ALA A 159 4.27 20.65 -13.21
N THR A 160 3.04 21.09 -13.39
CA THR A 160 2.65 22.46 -13.10
C THR A 160 2.38 22.56 -11.60
N ARG A 161 2.96 23.56 -10.93
CA ARG A 161 2.45 23.95 -9.60
C ARG A 161 0.99 24.35 -9.81
N PRO A 162 0.04 23.77 -9.06
CA PRO A 162 -1.35 24.20 -9.13
C PRO A 162 -1.40 25.72 -8.96
N THR A 163 -2.29 26.40 -9.68
CA THR A 163 -2.67 27.77 -9.33
C THR A 163 -3.25 27.72 -7.92
N THR A 164 -2.43 28.07 -6.93
CA THR A 164 -2.75 27.97 -5.51
C THR A 164 -3.94 28.86 -5.19
N ASN A 165 -5.10 28.27 -4.97
CA ASN A 165 -6.10 28.86 -4.09
C ASN A 165 -5.69 28.52 -2.65
N ASN A 166 -5.94 29.41 -1.68
CA ASN A 166 -5.62 29.25 -0.25
C ASN A 166 -6.31 28.03 0.45
N HIS A 167 -6.86 27.08 -0.30
CA HIS A 167 -7.63 25.93 0.18
C HIS A 167 -6.84 24.60 0.20
N THR A 168 -5.61 24.55 -0.31
CA THR A 168 -4.85 23.27 -0.41
C THR A 168 -4.09 22.88 0.85
N ASN A 169 -4.14 23.64 1.95
CA ASN A 169 -3.46 23.32 3.22
C ASN A 169 -1.95 22.98 3.06
N GLY A 170 -1.25 23.63 2.13
CA GLY A 170 0.17 23.38 1.86
C GLY A 170 0.45 22.07 1.09
N ILE A 171 -0.54 21.56 0.36
CA ILE A 171 -0.39 20.47 -0.60
C ILE A 171 -0.16 21.08 -1.98
N ASP A 172 1.07 21.00 -2.45
CA ASP A 172 1.49 21.52 -3.75
C ASP A 172 1.40 20.44 -4.82
N THR A 173 1.70 19.18 -4.47
CA THR A 173 1.64 18.06 -5.42
C THR A 173 1.06 16.81 -4.77
N LEU A 174 0.37 16.01 -5.57
CA LEU A 174 -0.12 14.69 -5.20
C LEU A 174 0.31 13.69 -6.26
N HIS A 175 0.94 12.60 -5.83
CA HIS A 175 1.44 11.56 -6.71
C HIS A 175 0.90 10.20 -6.29
N VAL A 176 0.42 9.42 -7.23
CA VAL A 176 -0.05 8.05 -7.05
C VAL A 176 1.03 7.10 -7.57
N LYS A 177 1.31 6.04 -6.82
CA LYS A 177 2.35 5.06 -7.12
C LYS A 177 1.74 3.65 -7.21
N THR A 178 2.50 2.74 -7.80
CA THR A 178 2.25 1.29 -7.84
C THR A 178 3.59 0.57 -7.68
N ASP A 179 3.63 -0.77 -7.73
CA ASP A 179 4.86 -1.56 -7.60
C ASP A 179 5.75 -1.53 -8.86
N SER A 180 5.77 -0.38 -9.53
CA SER A 180 6.53 -0.13 -10.75
C SER A 180 7.28 1.18 -10.67
N HIS A 181 8.14 1.45 -11.65
CA HIS A 181 8.85 2.72 -11.77
C HIS A 181 7.94 3.91 -12.15
N GLU A 182 6.64 3.67 -12.36
CA GLU A 182 5.69 4.67 -12.86
C GLU A 182 5.01 5.42 -11.73
N VAL A 183 4.89 6.73 -11.91
CA VAL A 183 4.26 7.64 -10.96
C VAL A 183 3.25 8.48 -11.73
N LYS A 184 2.03 8.56 -11.23
CA LYS A 184 0.95 9.37 -11.81
C LYS A 184 0.77 10.63 -10.99
N GLN A 185 0.84 11.79 -11.62
CA GLN A 185 0.54 13.05 -10.96
C GLN A 185 -0.97 13.32 -11.00
N ILE A 186 -1.51 13.73 -9.86
CA ILE A 186 -2.93 14.06 -9.67
C ILE A 186 -3.03 15.50 -9.16
N ASP A 187 -4.04 16.23 -9.62
CA ASP A 187 -4.39 17.51 -9.01
C ASP A 187 -4.89 17.29 -7.57
N PRO A 188 -4.26 17.88 -6.55
CA PRO A 188 -4.63 17.62 -5.15
C PRO A 188 -6.03 18.10 -4.79
N GLU A 189 -6.58 19.06 -5.53
CA GLU A 189 -7.93 19.55 -5.30
C GLU A 189 -8.91 18.79 -6.19
N THR A 190 -8.79 18.89 -7.52
CA THR A 190 -9.78 18.34 -8.48
C THR A 190 -9.72 16.83 -8.66
N LEU A 191 -8.62 16.21 -8.22
CA LEU A 191 -8.28 14.81 -8.45
C LEU A 191 -8.06 14.46 -9.93
N GLU A 192 -7.94 15.47 -10.80
CA GLU A 192 -7.67 15.28 -12.22
C GLU A 192 -6.28 14.68 -12.45
N PRO A 193 -6.16 13.61 -13.26
CA PRO A 193 -4.86 13.15 -13.73
C PRO A 193 -4.16 14.26 -14.52
N ARG A 194 -2.92 14.59 -14.14
CA ARG A 194 -2.07 15.58 -14.82
C ARG A 194 -1.08 14.94 -15.79
N GLY A 195 -0.67 13.70 -15.52
CA GLY A 195 0.23 12.95 -16.39
C GLY A 195 0.94 11.81 -15.67
N TYR A 196 1.80 11.12 -16.42
CA TYR A 196 2.65 10.05 -15.92
C TYR A 196 4.11 10.43 -16.04
N ALA A 197 4.89 9.94 -15.10
CA ALA A 197 6.33 10.01 -15.13
C ALA A 197 6.94 8.68 -14.68
N ARG A 198 8.25 8.58 -14.89
CA ARG A 198 9.02 7.38 -14.60
C ARG A 198 10.16 7.75 -13.67
N GLN A 199 10.60 6.83 -12.82
CA GLN A 199 11.76 7.05 -11.94
C GLN A 199 13.03 7.45 -12.72
N LYS A 200 13.14 7.09 -14.00
CA LYS A 200 14.21 7.57 -14.89
C LYS A 200 14.29 9.10 -14.99
N SER A 201 13.17 9.82 -14.79
CA SER A 201 13.13 11.28 -14.71
C SER A 201 13.75 11.83 -13.43
N LEU A 202 13.77 11.05 -12.35
CA LEU A 202 14.46 11.39 -11.10
C LEU A 202 15.96 11.16 -11.24
N HIS A 203 16.36 10.02 -11.82
CA HIS A 203 17.76 9.70 -12.10
C HIS A 203 17.89 8.73 -13.29
N PRO A 204 18.84 8.94 -14.23
CA PRO A 204 18.93 8.18 -15.48
C PRO A 204 19.16 6.67 -15.31
N GLU A 205 19.73 6.24 -14.19
CA GLU A 205 19.95 4.82 -13.87
C GLU A 205 18.70 4.06 -13.39
N LEU A 206 17.63 4.76 -12.99
CA LEU A 206 16.40 4.16 -12.47
C LEU A 206 15.47 3.74 -13.61
N LYS A 207 15.91 2.75 -14.39
CA LYS A 207 15.27 2.31 -15.64
C LYS A 207 14.62 0.92 -15.55
N GLY A 208 14.72 0.26 -14.41
CA GLY A 208 14.11 -1.04 -14.17
C GLY A 208 12.59 -0.95 -13.98
N PRO A 209 11.82 -2.00 -14.32
CA PRO A 209 10.36 -1.95 -14.31
C PRO A 209 9.73 -1.97 -12.92
N PHE A 210 10.43 -2.47 -11.89
CA PHE A 210 9.88 -2.67 -10.55
C PHE A 210 10.46 -1.68 -9.53
N SER A 211 9.60 -1.28 -8.60
CA SER A 211 9.89 -0.45 -7.43
C SER A 211 8.84 -0.74 -6.36
N ALA A 212 9.04 -0.34 -5.10
CA ALA A 212 7.99 -0.47 -4.10
C ALA A 212 6.94 0.64 -4.28
N ALA A 213 5.66 0.28 -4.18
CA ALA A 213 4.61 1.28 -3.98
C ALA A 213 4.84 2.05 -2.67
N HIS A 214 5.33 1.38 -1.62
CA HIS A 214 5.63 1.99 -0.32
C HIS A 214 7.05 2.55 -0.22
N ALA A 215 7.33 3.62 -0.99
CA ALA A 215 8.50 4.45 -0.70
C ALA A 215 8.44 4.98 0.74
N LYS A 216 9.55 4.96 1.49
CA LYS A 216 9.62 5.45 2.87
C LYS A 216 10.14 6.88 2.92
N SER A 217 9.53 7.73 3.73
CA SER A 217 9.99 9.10 3.97
C SER A 217 10.71 9.21 5.32
N ASP A 218 11.80 9.96 5.37
CA ASP A 218 12.46 10.30 6.63
C ASP A 218 11.58 11.29 7.42
N PRO A 219 11.15 10.96 8.65
CA PRO A 219 10.28 11.85 9.44
C PRO A 219 10.97 13.15 9.88
N LYS A 220 12.32 13.23 9.83
CA LYS A 220 13.10 14.42 10.17
C LYS A 220 13.39 15.30 8.95
N THR A 221 13.84 14.71 7.83
CA THR A 221 14.29 15.48 6.67
C THR A 221 13.25 15.59 5.56
N GLY A 222 12.25 14.71 5.54
CA GLY A 222 11.29 14.57 4.45
C GLY A 222 11.84 13.83 3.22
N ASP A 223 13.13 13.46 3.21
CA ASP A 223 13.74 12.74 2.08
C ASP A 223 13.02 11.41 1.83
N MET A 224 12.85 11.06 0.57
CA MET A 224 12.18 9.82 0.15
C MET A 224 13.22 8.73 -0.19
N PHE A 225 12.97 7.49 0.23
CA PHE A 225 13.81 6.32 -0.02
C PHE A 225 12.98 5.22 -0.71
N ASN A 226 13.55 4.64 -1.76
CA ASN A 226 12.93 3.51 -2.47
C ASN A 226 14.02 2.69 -3.19
N PHE A 227 13.62 1.65 -3.92
CA PHE A 227 14.48 0.87 -4.80
C PHE A 227 14.00 0.89 -6.24
N ASN A 228 14.89 0.61 -7.18
CA ASN A 228 14.56 0.29 -8.56
C ASN A 228 15.20 -1.05 -8.93
N LEU A 229 14.43 -1.95 -9.53
CA LEU A 229 14.88 -3.28 -9.94
C LEU A 229 14.90 -3.38 -11.47
N GLU A 230 16.10 -3.48 -12.03
CA GLU A 230 16.32 -3.73 -13.46
C GLU A 230 16.56 -5.21 -13.71
N PHE A 231 15.76 -5.79 -14.61
CA PHE A 231 15.93 -7.17 -15.04
C PHE A 231 17.10 -7.34 -16.01
N GLY A 232 17.73 -8.50 -15.93
CA GLY A 232 18.83 -8.90 -16.79
C GLY A 232 19.41 -10.23 -16.34
N TYR A 233 20.44 -10.71 -17.07
CA TYR A 233 21.16 -11.94 -16.70
C TYR A 233 21.60 -11.94 -15.23
N LYS A 234 22.04 -10.77 -14.73
CA LYS A 234 22.08 -10.44 -13.32
C LYS A 234 21.16 -9.25 -13.09
N SER A 235 20.02 -9.50 -12.44
CA SER A 235 19.11 -8.42 -12.08
C SER A 235 19.78 -7.48 -11.09
N THR A 236 19.52 -6.18 -11.23
CA THR A 236 20.24 -5.12 -10.52
C THR A 236 19.26 -4.32 -9.68
N TYR A 237 19.50 -4.32 -8.37
CA TYR A 237 18.81 -3.48 -7.40
C TYR A 237 19.58 -2.19 -7.22
N ARG A 238 18.86 -1.06 -7.24
CA ARG A 238 19.39 0.27 -6.91
C ARG A 238 18.57 0.86 -5.78
N ILE A 239 19.16 1.02 -4.61
CA ILE A 239 18.55 1.78 -3.51
C ILE A 239 18.86 3.25 -3.75
N PHE A 240 17.84 4.10 -3.72
CA PHE A 240 17.99 5.51 -4.00
C PHE A 240 17.30 6.39 -2.96
N ARG A 241 17.79 7.62 -2.84
CA ARG A 241 17.21 8.71 -2.06
C ARG A 241 16.80 9.83 -3.01
N VAL A 242 15.66 10.46 -2.77
CA VAL A 242 15.33 11.76 -3.35
C VAL A 242 15.25 12.79 -2.23
N SER A 243 16.07 13.84 -2.30
CA SER A 243 16.11 14.85 -1.24
C SER A 243 14.88 15.74 -1.27
N ALA A 244 14.23 15.95 -0.12
CA ALA A 244 13.13 16.89 -0.01
C ALA A 244 13.57 18.34 -0.17
N SER A 245 14.80 18.66 0.24
CA SER A 245 15.33 20.03 0.21
C SER A 245 15.75 20.50 -1.17
N SER A 246 16.30 19.60 -2.00
CA SER A 246 16.86 19.94 -3.32
C SER A 246 16.14 19.28 -4.49
N GLY A 247 15.34 18.24 -4.24
CA GLY A 247 14.78 17.37 -5.29
C GLY A 247 15.84 16.51 -5.99
N GLU A 248 17.10 16.53 -5.57
CA GLU A 248 18.17 15.70 -6.16
C GLU A 248 18.05 14.24 -5.76
N THR A 249 18.44 13.35 -6.68
CA THR A 249 18.34 11.90 -6.48
C THR A 249 19.73 11.28 -6.43
N ASP A 250 20.01 10.54 -5.35
CA ASP A 250 21.26 9.82 -5.15
C ASP A 250 21.04 8.31 -5.19
N ILE A 251 21.94 7.59 -5.85
CA ILE A 251 21.99 6.12 -5.75
C ILE A 251 22.86 5.77 -4.52
N LEU A 252 22.22 5.22 -3.48
CA LEU A 252 22.89 4.86 -2.23
C LEU A 252 23.65 3.53 -2.36
N ALA A 253 23.09 2.58 -3.10
CA ALA A 253 23.70 1.28 -3.36
C ALA A 253 23.21 0.70 -4.68
N THR A 254 24.12 0.00 -5.37
CA THR A 254 23.81 -0.84 -6.53
C THR A 254 24.35 -2.23 -6.28
N PHE A 255 23.50 -3.25 -6.35
CA PHE A 255 23.90 -4.64 -6.14
C PHE A 255 23.07 -5.60 -6.99
N HIS A 256 23.56 -6.83 -7.14
CA HIS A 256 22.86 -7.88 -7.87
C HIS A 256 22.15 -8.82 -6.91
N GLY A 257 20.96 -9.27 -7.29
CA GLY A 257 20.18 -10.23 -6.52
C GLY A 257 19.17 -10.95 -7.40
N THR A 258 18.57 -12.01 -6.87
CA THR A 258 17.45 -12.68 -7.52
C THR A 258 16.29 -11.70 -7.62
N PRO A 259 15.73 -11.42 -8.81
CA PRO A 259 14.62 -10.48 -8.93
C PRO A 259 13.40 -11.03 -8.19
N ALA A 260 12.71 -10.18 -7.44
CA ALA A 260 11.51 -10.54 -6.69
C ALA A 260 10.49 -9.40 -6.72
N TYR A 261 9.21 -9.73 -6.53
CA TYR A 261 8.17 -8.75 -6.29
C TYR A 261 8.24 -8.26 -4.83
N ILE A 262 8.57 -6.99 -4.64
CA ILE A 262 8.80 -6.36 -3.34
C ILE A 262 7.93 -5.11 -3.25
N HIS A 263 6.94 -5.16 -2.36
CA HIS A 263 5.93 -4.12 -2.21
C HIS A 263 6.36 -2.95 -1.29
N SER A 264 7.25 -3.23 -0.33
CA SER A 264 7.71 -2.27 0.68
C SER A 264 9.15 -2.52 1.13
N LEU A 265 9.72 -1.56 1.85
CA LEU A 265 11.07 -1.58 2.40
C LEU A 265 11.08 -0.96 3.80
N PHE A 266 12.17 -1.11 4.54
CA PHE A 266 12.29 -0.58 5.90
C PHE A 266 13.24 0.62 5.94
N LEU A 267 12.98 1.51 6.89
CA LEU A 267 13.79 2.69 7.14
C LEU A 267 14.10 2.79 8.63
N THR A 268 15.36 3.02 8.96
CA THR A 268 15.84 3.37 10.30
C THR A 268 16.48 4.76 10.26
N GLU A 269 17.02 5.22 11.38
CA GLU A 269 17.72 6.51 11.44
C GLU A 269 18.94 6.55 10.49
N ASN A 270 19.66 5.43 10.39
CA ASN A 270 20.94 5.32 9.68
C ASN A 270 20.93 4.38 8.47
N TYR A 271 19.91 3.53 8.32
CA TYR A 271 19.87 2.49 7.29
C TYR A 271 18.56 2.41 6.50
N VAL A 272 18.65 2.01 5.24
CA VAL A 272 17.55 1.44 4.45
C VAL A 272 17.72 -0.06 4.42
N ILE A 273 16.66 -0.83 4.65
CA ILE A 273 16.71 -2.29 4.58
C ILE A 273 15.76 -2.77 3.49
N LEU A 274 16.30 -3.56 2.55
CA LEU A 274 15.53 -4.25 1.52
C LEU A 274 15.53 -5.74 1.82
N CYS A 275 14.36 -6.34 2.02
CA CYS A 275 14.22 -7.78 2.13
C CYS A 275 13.74 -8.36 0.80
N VAL A 276 14.53 -9.27 0.23
CA VAL A 276 14.15 -10.09 -0.92
C VAL A 276 13.54 -11.38 -0.36
N TRP A 277 12.22 -11.39 -0.23
CA TRP A 277 11.41 -12.54 0.21
C TRP A 277 10.97 -13.42 -0.97
N ASN A 278 10.27 -14.52 -0.68
CA ASN A 278 10.04 -15.61 -1.63
C ASN A 278 8.91 -15.30 -2.65
N SER A 279 9.19 -14.37 -3.56
CA SER A 279 8.32 -13.91 -4.66
C SER A 279 9.13 -13.70 -5.95
N HIS A 280 10.04 -14.64 -6.21
CA HIS A 280 11.07 -14.50 -7.24
C HIS A 280 10.49 -14.49 -8.66
N ILE A 281 10.89 -13.51 -9.48
CA ILE A 281 10.54 -13.44 -10.89
C ILE A 281 11.44 -14.38 -11.69
N THR A 282 10.83 -15.28 -12.46
CA THR A 282 11.54 -16.31 -13.20
C THR A 282 12.18 -15.80 -14.50
N TRP A 283 13.08 -16.61 -15.06
CA TRP A 283 13.77 -16.36 -16.34
C TRP A 283 14.47 -14.99 -16.42
N GLY A 284 14.99 -14.50 -15.28
CA GLY A 284 15.65 -13.20 -15.20
C GLY A 284 14.77 -12.03 -15.65
N GLY A 285 13.45 -12.13 -15.48
CA GLY A 285 12.47 -11.10 -15.88
C GLY A 285 11.75 -11.38 -17.20
N ILE A 286 12.20 -12.35 -18.00
CA ILE A 286 11.54 -12.69 -19.28
C ILE A 286 10.14 -13.25 -19.05
N SER A 287 9.90 -13.94 -17.93
CA SER A 287 8.57 -14.47 -17.58
C SER A 287 7.51 -13.38 -17.51
N LEU A 288 7.85 -12.18 -17.01
CA LEU A 288 6.94 -11.04 -16.96
C LEU A 288 6.51 -10.59 -18.36
N MET A 289 7.44 -10.53 -19.31
CA MET A 289 7.13 -10.19 -20.70
C MET A 289 6.31 -11.28 -21.40
N TYR A 290 6.56 -12.55 -21.07
CA TYR A 290 5.88 -13.70 -21.66
C TYR A 290 4.44 -13.85 -21.15
N HIS A 291 4.24 -13.83 -19.83
CA HIS A 291 2.94 -14.00 -19.20
C HIS A 291 2.10 -12.72 -19.22
N LYS A 292 2.74 -11.55 -19.37
CA LYS A 292 2.12 -10.22 -19.25
C LYS A 292 1.30 -10.04 -17.96
N ASN A 293 1.65 -10.80 -16.91
CA ASN A 293 1.12 -10.61 -15.56
C ASN A 293 2.16 -11.01 -14.51
N VAL A 294 2.06 -10.43 -13.31
CA VAL A 294 3.04 -10.62 -12.23
C VAL A 294 2.93 -12.00 -11.60
N ILE A 295 1.72 -12.48 -11.29
CA ILE A 295 1.51 -13.75 -10.58
C ILE A 295 2.12 -14.94 -11.33
N ASP A 296 1.82 -15.10 -12.62
CA ASP A 296 2.35 -16.19 -13.43
C ASP A 296 3.85 -16.04 -13.72
N ALA A 297 4.40 -14.83 -13.56
CA ALA A 297 5.83 -14.57 -13.71
C ALA A 297 6.65 -14.98 -12.48
N MET A 298 6.01 -15.11 -11.32
CA MET A 298 6.64 -15.57 -10.07
C MET A 298 6.90 -17.08 -10.10
N ALA A 299 8.00 -17.49 -9.47
CA ALA A 299 8.20 -18.88 -9.11
C ALA A 299 7.18 -19.31 -8.04
N PRO A 300 6.79 -20.59 -8.00
CA PRO A 300 6.12 -21.15 -6.84
C PRO A 300 6.91 -20.89 -5.57
N PHE A 301 6.21 -20.76 -4.43
CA PHE A 301 6.86 -20.64 -3.14
C PHE A 301 7.77 -21.84 -2.86
N ASP A 302 9.01 -21.57 -2.49
CA ASP A 302 10.01 -22.59 -2.18
C ASP A 302 10.44 -22.49 -0.71
N PRO A 303 10.11 -23.50 0.13
CA PRO A 303 10.45 -23.51 1.55
C PRO A 303 11.96 -23.65 1.83
N ASP A 304 12.78 -23.97 0.83
CA ASP A 304 14.24 -24.07 0.96
C ASP A 304 14.96 -22.78 0.53
N THR A 305 14.29 -21.90 -0.22
CA THR A 305 14.90 -20.65 -0.69
C THR A 305 14.73 -19.54 0.35
N LYS A 306 15.80 -19.24 1.08
CA LYS A 306 15.82 -18.23 2.14
C LYS A 306 15.45 -16.82 1.67
N ALA A 307 14.87 -16.03 2.58
CA ALA A 307 14.73 -14.58 2.39
C ALA A 307 16.05 -13.88 2.71
N THR A 308 16.45 -12.91 1.88
CA THR A 308 17.72 -12.18 2.01
C THR A 308 17.49 -10.72 2.37
N TRP A 309 18.13 -10.24 3.43
CA TRP A 309 18.01 -8.88 3.94
C TRP A 309 19.27 -8.09 3.63
N TYR A 310 19.15 -7.00 2.87
CA TYR A 310 20.25 -6.10 2.54
C TYR A 310 20.15 -4.84 3.39
N VAL A 311 21.18 -4.54 4.19
CA VAL A 311 21.28 -3.32 4.98
C VAL A 311 22.15 -2.31 4.24
N VAL A 312 21.55 -1.18 3.88
CA VAL A 312 22.19 -0.11 3.12
C VAL A 312 22.37 1.11 3.99
N ASP A 313 23.60 1.61 4.06
CA ASP A 313 23.90 2.87 4.73
C ASP A 313 23.31 4.06 3.94
N ARG A 314 22.51 4.89 4.62
CA ARG A 314 21.87 6.08 4.01
C ARG A 314 22.48 7.40 4.46
N ARG A 315 23.58 7.37 5.24
CA ARG A 315 24.22 8.56 5.79
C ARG A 315 25.64 8.79 5.28
N GLN A 316 26.44 7.73 5.17
CA GLN A 316 27.89 7.83 4.95
C GLN A 316 28.32 7.40 3.53
N GLY A 317 27.38 6.98 2.68
CA GLY A 317 27.65 6.57 1.31
C GLY A 317 28.40 5.23 1.22
N LYS A 318 28.24 4.34 2.21
CA LYS A 318 28.96 3.05 2.25
C LYS A 318 28.34 1.95 1.39
N GLY A 319 27.16 2.18 0.81
CA GLY A 319 26.43 1.17 0.06
C GLY A 319 25.85 0.07 0.95
N VAL A 320 25.84 -1.16 0.44
CA VAL A 320 25.43 -2.34 1.23
C VAL A 320 26.52 -2.63 2.26
N ILE A 321 26.17 -2.57 3.54
CA ILE A 321 27.13 -2.78 4.64
C ILE A 321 27.04 -4.17 5.26
N ALA A 322 25.85 -4.76 5.26
CA ALA A 322 25.59 -6.08 5.83
C ALA A 322 24.48 -6.81 5.05
N THR A 323 24.55 -8.14 5.06
CA THR A 323 23.54 -9.02 4.47
C THR A 323 23.14 -10.06 5.50
N TYR A 324 21.84 -10.39 5.56
CA TYR A 324 21.32 -11.44 6.42
C TYR A 324 20.41 -12.40 5.67
N GLU A 325 20.18 -13.58 6.24
CA GLU A 325 19.26 -14.59 5.74
C GLU A 325 18.30 -15.05 6.84
N SER A 326 17.04 -15.26 6.50
CA SER A 326 16.05 -15.91 7.36
C SER A 326 15.36 -17.07 6.65
N ASN A 327 14.51 -17.79 7.38
CA ASN A 327 13.55 -18.71 6.77
C ASN A 327 12.69 -17.97 5.72
N PRO A 328 12.20 -18.67 4.69
CA PRO A 328 11.34 -18.06 3.68
C PRO A 328 10.00 -17.63 4.25
N PHE A 329 9.51 -16.55 3.67
CA PHE A 329 8.17 -16.01 3.88
C PHE A 329 7.81 -15.13 2.68
N PHE A 330 6.60 -14.58 2.69
CA PHE A 330 6.18 -13.50 1.80
C PHE A 330 5.66 -12.32 2.62
N CYS A 331 5.76 -11.10 2.10
CA CYS A 331 5.30 -9.90 2.77
C CYS A 331 4.84 -8.85 1.76
N PHE A 332 3.73 -8.18 2.07
CA PHE A 332 3.38 -6.91 1.42
C PHE A 332 3.94 -5.74 2.24
N HIS A 333 3.58 -5.64 3.52
CA HIS A 333 3.77 -4.42 4.30
C HIS A 333 4.85 -4.55 5.38
N SER A 334 5.91 -3.75 5.24
CA SER A 334 6.76 -3.35 6.35
C SER A 334 6.03 -2.35 7.24
N ILE A 335 6.05 -2.60 8.55
CA ILE A 335 5.41 -1.76 9.57
C ILE A 335 6.37 -0.67 10.03
N ASN A 336 7.52 -1.06 10.59
CA ASN A 336 8.53 -0.13 11.09
C ASN A 336 9.90 -0.81 11.18
N ALA A 337 10.95 -0.03 11.40
CA ALA A 337 12.23 -0.54 11.83
C ALA A 337 12.95 0.47 12.70
N TRP A 338 13.79 0.01 13.61
CA TRP A 338 14.62 0.88 14.45
C TRP A 338 15.93 0.21 14.84
N GLU A 339 16.81 1.01 15.45
CA GLU A 339 18.14 0.59 15.87
C GLU A 339 18.17 0.46 17.40
N GLU A 340 18.84 -0.59 17.89
CA GLU A 340 19.12 -0.82 19.30
C GLU A 340 20.62 -1.15 19.48
N PRO A 341 21.24 -0.82 20.64
CA PRO A 341 22.58 -1.33 20.95
C PRO A 341 22.58 -2.85 20.91
N SER A 342 23.59 -3.46 20.28
CA SER A 342 23.62 -4.91 20.12
C SER A 342 23.74 -5.61 21.46
N ALA A 343 22.94 -6.65 21.67
CA ALA A 343 22.95 -7.41 22.92
C ALA A 343 24.27 -8.16 23.14
N SER A 344 24.96 -8.56 22.07
CA SER A 344 26.24 -9.27 22.11
C SER A 344 27.45 -8.34 22.21
N ASP A 345 27.36 -7.14 21.64
CA ASP A 345 28.43 -6.15 21.62
C ASP A 345 27.83 -4.73 21.61
N PRO A 346 27.76 -4.04 22.76
CA PRO A 346 27.15 -2.70 22.84
C PRO A 346 27.82 -1.62 21.97
N THR A 347 28.99 -1.90 21.38
CA THR A 347 29.63 -1.00 20.40
C THR A 347 29.04 -1.13 18.98
N LYS A 348 28.25 -2.18 18.75
CA LYS A 348 27.54 -2.45 17.51
C LYS A 348 26.05 -2.15 17.65
N THR A 349 25.37 -2.12 16.51
CA THR A 349 23.94 -1.85 16.39
C THR A 349 23.20 -3.10 15.92
N ASP A 350 22.11 -3.44 16.58
CA ASP A 350 21.11 -4.37 16.05
C ASP A 350 20.01 -3.55 15.36
N ILE A 351 19.50 -4.03 14.23
CA ILE A 351 18.29 -3.48 13.61
C ILE A 351 17.12 -4.39 13.93
N ILE A 352 16.02 -3.82 14.42
CA ILE A 352 14.75 -4.52 14.55
C ILE A 352 13.85 -4.11 13.38
N THR A 353 13.28 -5.07 12.66
CA THR A 353 12.28 -4.85 11.61
C THR A 353 10.96 -5.46 12.03
N GLU A 354 9.85 -4.80 11.68
CA GLU A 354 8.49 -5.24 11.97
C GLU A 354 7.66 -5.28 10.69
N LEU A 355 6.94 -6.36 10.43
CA LEU A 355 6.17 -6.54 9.19
C LEU A 355 4.92 -7.42 9.36
N SER A 356 4.01 -7.35 8.39
CA SER A 356 2.92 -8.32 8.21
C SER A 356 3.40 -9.47 7.31
N MET A 357 3.71 -10.60 7.92
CA MET A 357 4.32 -11.77 7.29
C MET A 357 3.27 -12.81 6.86
N PHE A 358 3.48 -13.45 5.71
CA PHE A 358 2.74 -14.61 5.24
C PHE A 358 3.66 -15.82 5.11
N GLU A 359 3.14 -17.00 5.41
CA GLU A 359 3.91 -18.25 5.34
C GLU A 359 4.26 -18.64 3.90
N ASN A 360 3.48 -18.18 2.93
CA ASN A 360 3.62 -18.52 1.53
C ASN A 360 2.94 -17.45 0.61
N LEU A 361 2.79 -17.76 -0.68
CA LEU A 361 2.17 -16.89 -1.68
C LEU A 361 0.63 -17.02 -1.80
N ASP A 362 -0.04 -17.76 -0.93
CA ASP A 362 -1.48 -18.00 -1.02
C ASP A 362 -2.30 -16.72 -0.91
N VAL A 363 -1.84 -15.72 -0.13
CA VAL A 363 -2.48 -14.41 -0.05
C VAL A 363 -2.61 -13.73 -1.42
N VAL A 364 -1.61 -13.91 -2.29
CA VAL A 364 -1.60 -13.33 -3.64
C VAL A 364 -2.71 -13.94 -4.49
N LYS A 365 -2.99 -15.24 -4.31
CA LYS A 365 -4.10 -15.91 -5.02
C LYS A 365 -5.43 -15.65 -4.35
N ARG A 366 -5.46 -15.52 -3.02
CA ARG A 366 -6.68 -15.14 -2.30
C ARG A 366 -7.26 -13.82 -2.80
N PHE A 367 -6.46 -12.88 -3.26
CA PHE A 367 -6.93 -11.59 -3.76
C PHE A 367 -7.55 -11.61 -5.18
N TYR A 368 -7.84 -12.77 -5.76
CA TYR A 368 -8.79 -12.87 -6.87
C TYR A 368 -10.22 -12.51 -6.42
N TYR A 369 -10.96 -11.77 -7.24
CA TYR A 369 -12.33 -11.33 -6.93
C TYR A 369 -13.27 -12.49 -6.57
N ASP A 370 -13.08 -13.65 -7.21
CA ASP A 370 -13.87 -14.86 -6.97
C ASP A 370 -13.77 -15.34 -5.50
N ASN A 371 -12.69 -15.01 -4.79
CA ASN A 371 -12.50 -15.34 -3.38
C ASN A 371 -12.93 -14.22 -2.42
N LEU A 372 -13.05 -12.98 -2.91
CA LEU A 372 -13.29 -11.79 -2.08
C LEU A 372 -14.75 -11.36 -2.04
N ILE A 373 -15.49 -11.53 -3.13
CA ILE A 373 -16.85 -10.99 -3.25
C ILE A 373 -17.85 -11.91 -2.53
N SER A 374 -18.59 -11.34 -1.60
CA SER A 374 -19.54 -12.05 -0.73
C SER A 374 -20.66 -12.74 -1.51
N SER A 375 -21.06 -12.19 -2.65
CA SER A 375 -22.10 -12.77 -3.52
C SER A 375 -21.62 -13.88 -4.45
N ILE A 376 -20.36 -14.31 -4.35
CA ILE A 376 -19.81 -15.46 -5.09
C ILE A 376 -19.77 -16.67 -4.14
N ASP A 377 -20.50 -17.72 -4.52
CA ASP A 377 -20.76 -18.89 -3.67
C ASP A 377 -19.58 -19.88 -3.58
N THR A 378 -18.71 -19.93 -4.60
CA THR A 378 -17.60 -20.89 -4.66
C THR A 378 -16.26 -20.17 -4.59
N ARG A 379 -15.53 -20.38 -3.49
CA ARG A 379 -14.24 -19.75 -3.21
C ARG A 379 -13.18 -20.83 -3.04
N GLU A 380 -12.00 -20.61 -3.60
CA GLU A 380 -10.85 -21.51 -3.43
C GLU A 380 -10.21 -21.33 -2.05
N TYR A 381 -10.22 -20.09 -1.53
CA TYR A 381 -9.65 -19.73 -0.23
C TYR A 381 -10.74 -19.52 0.83
N GLU A 382 -11.45 -20.61 1.16
CA GLU A 382 -12.40 -20.70 2.27
C GLU A 382 -11.94 -21.77 3.26
N GLY A 383 -12.47 -21.81 4.49
CA GLY A 383 -12.16 -22.88 5.45
C GLY A 383 -10.67 -22.96 5.82
N GLU A 384 -10.08 -24.15 5.70
CA GLU A 384 -8.69 -24.42 6.07
C GLU A 384 -7.71 -23.75 5.09
N GLU A 385 -8.05 -23.69 3.81
CA GLU A 385 -7.27 -23.04 2.76
C GLU A 385 -7.13 -21.55 3.03
N ARG A 386 -8.13 -20.90 3.62
CA ARG A 386 -8.01 -19.49 4.01
C ARG A 386 -6.97 -19.25 5.10
N MET A 387 -6.70 -20.22 5.96
CA MET A 387 -5.74 -20.08 7.06
C MET A 387 -4.30 -19.87 6.55
N THR A 388 -3.95 -20.35 5.36
CA THR A 388 -2.60 -20.19 4.79
C THR A 388 -2.38 -18.79 4.22
N ALA A 389 -3.47 -18.06 3.94
CA ALA A 389 -3.47 -16.72 3.38
C ALA A 389 -3.63 -15.60 4.43
N LEU A 390 -3.60 -15.93 5.73
CA LEU A 390 -3.73 -14.95 6.81
C LEU A 390 -2.37 -14.35 7.20
N PRO A 391 -2.32 -13.04 7.51
CA PRO A 391 -1.11 -12.38 7.93
C PRO A 391 -0.71 -12.80 9.35
N MET A 392 0.58 -12.64 9.65
CA MET A 392 1.16 -12.80 10.97
C MET A 392 2.11 -11.64 11.22
N GLN A 393 1.82 -10.79 12.21
CA GLN A 393 2.74 -9.72 12.58
C GLN A 393 4.02 -10.34 13.14
N ALA A 394 5.18 -9.95 12.61
CA ALA A 394 6.45 -10.53 12.98
C ALA A 394 7.53 -9.46 13.16
N GLN A 395 8.45 -9.72 14.09
CA GLN A 395 9.65 -8.92 14.26
C GLN A 395 10.92 -9.75 14.03
N PHE A 396 11.84 -9.20 13.25
CA PHE A 396 13.16 -9.79 13.04
C PHE A 396 14.25 -8.88 13.62
N ARG A 397 15.29 -9.49 14.17
CA ARG A 397 16.54 -8.81 14.54
C ARG A 397 17.61 -9.13 13.52
N LEU A 398 18.28 -8.09 13.04
CA LEU A 398 19.49 -8.15 12.23
C LEU A 398 20.67 -7.77 13.15
N PRO A 399 21.36 -8.75 13.75
CA PRO A 399 22.29 -8.49 14.83
C PRO A 399 23.64 -7.96 14.36
N SER A 400 24.26 -7.09 15.15
CA SER A 400 25.67 -6.69 15.00
C SER A 400 26.00 -6.15 13.61
N VAL A 401 25.21 -5.18 13.14
CA VAL A 401 25.43 -4.49 11.87
C VAL A 401 26.86 -3.94 11.81
N ASP A 402 27.65 -4.50 10.92
CA ASP A 402 29.08 -4.21 10.75
C ASP A 402 29.38 -4.02 9.26
N ALA A 403 30.24 -3.06 8.93
CA ALA A 403 30.58 -2.76 7.56
C ALA A 403 31.54 -3.83 7.02
N GLY A 404 31.05 -4.68 6.11
CA GLY A 404 31.92 -5.52 5.29
C GLY A 404 32.02 -6.99 5.70
N VAL A 405 30.98 -7.55 6.34
CA VAL A 405 30.86 -9.01 6.45
C VAL A 405 30.47 -9.57 5.07
N PRO A 406 31.34 -10.36 4.41
CA PRO A 406 31.10 -10.84 3.04
C PRO A 406 30.09 -11.99 2.96
N THR A 407 29.73 -12.59 4.10
CA THR A 407 28.82 -13.73 4.19
C THR A 407 27.52 -13.32 4.87
N PRO A 408 26.35 -13.74 4.35
CA PRO A 408 25.08 -13.46 5.01
C PRO A 408 25.06 -14.02 6.44
N MET A 409 24.65 -13.19 7.40
CA MET A 409 24.44 -13.56 8.80
C MET A 409 23.00 -14.04 9.04
N PRO A 410 22.70 -14.80 10.10
CA PRO A 410 21.31 -15.16 10.40
C PRO A 410 20.51 -13.92 10.85
N ALA A 411 19.35 -13.70 10.23
CA ALA A 411 18.32 -12.82 10.77
C ALA A 411 17.47 -13.62 11.77
N GLU A 412 17.30 -13.08 12.98
CA GLU A 412 16.65 -13.77 14.09
C GLU A 412 15.17 -13.39 14.17
N LEU A 413 14.25 -14.36 14.09
CA LEU A 413 12.83 -14.11 14.37
C LEU A 413 12.64 -13.90 15.88
N LEU A 414 12.26 -12.69 16.29
CA LEU A 414 12.04 -12.33 17.70
C LEU A 414 10.67 -12.78 18.19
N PHE A 415 9.63 -12.50 17.40
CA PHE A 415 8.29 -13.03 17.63
C PHE A 415 7.50 -13.10 16.34
N GLN A 416 6.45 -13.91 16.40
CA GLN A 416 5.41 -14.03 15.38
C GLN A 416 4.07 -14.12 16.10
N ALA A 417 3.16 -13.19 15.81
CA ALA A 417 1.83 -13.17 16.38
C ALA A 417 0.95 -14.27 15.76
N GLU A 418 -0.06 -14.71 16.52
CA GLU A 418 -1.10 -15.59 16.01
C GLU A 418 -1.87 -14.90 14.86
N LYS A 419 -2.30 -15.68 13.87
CA LYS A 419 -3.01 -15.19 12.67
C LYS A 419 -4.19 -14.29 13.00
N PHE A 420 -5.05 -14.70 13.94
CA PHE A 420 -6.23 -13.90 14.31
C PHE A 420 -5.90 -12.64 15.11
N LYS A 421 -4.71 -12.57 15.73
CA LYS A 421 -4.20 -11.38 16.44
C LYS A 421 -3.42 -10.43 15.52
N SER A 422 -3.30 -10.76 14.24
CA SER A 422 -2.48 -10.03 13.28
C SER A 422 -3.32 -9.16 12.35
N MET A 423 -2.65 -8.47 11.43
CA MET A 423 -3.27 -7.47 10.58
C MET A 423 -2.61 -7.35 9.21
N GLU A 424 -3.36 -6.78 8.28
CA GLU A 424 -2.88 -6.22 7.02
C GLU A 424 -3.16 -4.71 6.97
N LEU A 425 -2.57 -4.02 6.00
CA LEU A 425 -2.62 -2.56 5.89
C LEU A 425 -2.23 -1.87 7.23
N PRO A 426 -1.07 -2.21 7.80
CA PRO A 426 -0.69 -1.75 9.12
C PRO A 426 -0.30 -0.26 9.11
N THR A 427 -0.63 0.42 10.20
CA THR A 427 -0.25 1.80 10.49
C THR A 427 0.19 1.95 11.95
N LEU A 428 0.82 3.07 12.28
CA LEU A 428 1.27 3.41 13.63
C LEU A 428 1.27 4.93 13.80
N ASN A 429 1.57 5.41 15.01
CA ASN A 429 1.74 6.84 15.25
C ASN A 429 3.00 7.36 14.53
N PRO A 430 2.88 8.25 13.51
CA PRO A 430 4.01 8.65 12.67
C PRO A 430 5.19 9.29 13.43
N ALA A 431 4.99 9.77 14.67
CA ALA A 431 6.06 10.26 15.54
C ALA A 431 7.08 9.17 15.94
N TYR A 432 6.73 7.90 15.74
CA TYR A 432 7.54 6.73 16.08
C TYR A 432 8.11 6.01 14.85
N LEU A 433 7.92 6.54 13.63
CA LEU A 433 8.65 6.03 12.46
C LEU A 433 10.16 6.08 12.73
N THR A 434 10.88 5.03 12.34
CA THR A 434 12.32 4.84 12.59
C THR A 434 12.72 4.66 14.07
N ARG A 435 11.73 4.51 14.98
CA ARG A 435 11.92 4.39 16.43
C ARG A 435 11.13 3.21 16.98
N ARG A 436 11.59 2.71 18.13
CA ARG A 436 10.85 1.70 18.88
C ARG A 436 9.47 2.23 19.26
N HIS A 437 8.43 1.44 19.00
CA HIS A 437 7.04 1.77 19.26
C HIS A 437 6.33 0.60 19.95
N ARG A 438 5.14 0.86 20.50
CA ARG A 438 4.33 -0.12 21.23
C ARG A 438 3.07 -0.53 20.48
N TYR A 439 2.45 0.36 19.71
CA TYR A 439 1.14 0.09 19.12
C TYR A 439 1.19 0.09 17.60
N THR A 440 0.53 -0.92 17.02
CA THR A 440 0.27 -1.05 15.59
C THR A 440 -1.23 -1.17 15.37
N TYR A 441 -1.76 -0.56 14.31
CA TYR A 441 -3.15 -0.61 13.92
C TYR A 441 -3.29 -1.21 12.52
N GLY A 442 -4.38 -1.88 12.18
CA GLY A 442 -4.57 -2.40 10.83
C GLY A 442 -5.91 -3.08 10.62
N CYS A 443 -6.13 -3.61 9.42
CA CYS A 443 -7.32 -4.40 9.10
C CYS A 443 -7.14 -5.84 9.60
N ALA A 444 -8.16 -6.36 10.28
CA ALA A 444 -8.21 -7.71 10.78
C ALA A 444 -8.96 -8.64 9.80
N ASP A 445 -8.43 -9.85 9.63
CA ASP A 445 -9.12 -10.98 8.99
C ASP A 445 -9.21 -12.12 10.01
N ARG A 446 -10.39 -12.26 10.63
CA ARG A 446 -10.71 -13.28 11.63
C ARG A 446 -11.76 -14.25 11.10
N LEU A 447 -11.87 -14.34 9.77
CA LEU A 447 -12.77 -15.25 9.05
C LEU A 447 -14.26 -14.99 9.30
N LYS A 448 -14.66 -13.77 9.70
CA LYS A 448 -16.08 -13.42 9.87
C LYS A 448 -16.75 -12.90 8.59
N SER A 449 -15.95 -12.48 7.61
CA SER A 449 -16.41 -12.05 6.27
C SER A 449 -15.53 -12.71 5.21
N SER A 450 -15.82 -12.56 3.91
CA SER A 450 -14.93 -13.03 2.84
C SER A 450 -13.63 -12.19 2.68
N PHE A 451 -13.57 -10.99 3.29
CA PHE A 451 -12.46 -10.06 3.17
C PHE A 451 -11.92 -9.64 4.54
N PHE A 452 -12.01 -8.36 4.93
CA PHE A 452 -11.72 -7.88 6.28
C PHE A 452 -13.01 -7.76 7.11
N ASP A 453 -12.89 -7.95 8.42
CA ASP A 453 -14.02 -7.97 9.34
C ASP A 453 -13.87 -7.07 10.57
N GLY A 454 -12.81 -6.24 10.59
CA GLY A 454 -12.61 -5.29 11.67
C GLY A 454 -11.30 -4.54 11.57
N LEU A 455 -11.10 -3.64 12.52
CA LEU A 455 -9.81 -3.01 12.79
C LEU A 455 -9.22 -3.61 14.05
N VAL A 456 -7.91 -3.76 14.08
CA VAL A 456 -7.17 -4.25 15.24
C VAL A 456 -6.17 -3.22 15.71
N LYS A 457 -6.00 -3.14 17.03
CA LYS A 457 -4.87 -2.54 17.70
C LYS A 457 -4.05 -3.65 18.35
N PHE A 458 -2.78 -3.75 18.02
CA PHE A 458 -1.84 -4.69 18.60
C PHE A 458 -0.87 -3.97 19.53
N ASP A 459 -0.61 -4.54 20.71
CA ASP A 459 0.41 -4.07 21.64
C ASP A 459 1.67 -4.93 21.49
N ASN A 460 2.72 -4.39 20.86
CA ASN A 460 4.02 -5.05 20.64
C ASN A 460 4.73 -5.46 21.92
N LYS A 461 4.34 -4.95 23.09
CA LYS A 461 4.92 -5.34 24.38
C LYS A 461 4.21 -6.53 24.99
N THR A 462 2.88 -6.53 25.02
CA THR A 462 2.09 -7.59 25.67
C THR A 462 1.60 -8.66 24.70
N GLN A 463 1.64 -8.38 23.40
CA GLN A 463 1.06 -9.18 22.32
C GLN A 463 -0.47 -9.38 22.47
N GLU A 464 -1.11 -8.47 23.19
CA GLU A 464 -2.56 -8.39 23.31
C GLU A 464 -3.16 -7.51 22.22
N VAL A 465 -4.43 -7.74 21.93
CA VAL A 465 -5.17 -7.08 20.85
C VAL A 465 -6.48 -6.51 21.34
N LYS A 466 -6.90 -5.41 20.71
CA LYS A 466 -8.28 -4.90 20.76
C LYS A 466 -8.82 -4.82 19.35
N TYR A 467 -10.12 -5.05 19.20
CA TYR A 467 -10.78 -4.94 17.91
C TYR A 467 -11.90 -3.92 17.94
N TRP A 468 -12.07 -3.24 16.81
CA TRP A 468 -13.34 -2.64 16.43
C TRP A 468 -13.97 -3.51 15.34
N GLU A 469 -15.26 -3.78 15.49
CA GLU A 469 -16.06 -4.53 14.51
C GLU A 469 -17.51 -4.06 14.57
N GLU A 470 -18.18 -4.11 13.44
CA GLU A 470 -19.63 -3.96 13.30
C GLU A 470 -20.06 -4.99 12.24
N GLU A 471 -21.08 -5.81 12.53
CA GLU A 471 -21.46 -6.93 11.67
C GLU A 471 -21.89 -6.42 10.28
N GLY A 472 -21.33 -7.01 9.22
CA GLY A 472 -21.59 -6.58 7.84
C GLY A 472 -20.86 -5.31 7.41
N HIS A 473 -20.00 -4.75 8.27
CA HIS A 473 -19.32 -3.49 8.01
C HIS A 473 -17.81 -3.68 7.82
N THR A 474 -17.32 -3.55 6.58
CA THR A 474 -15.90 -3.81 6.27
C THR A 474 -15.08 -2.51 6.26
N PRO A 475 -14.07 -2.38 7.14
CA PRO A 475 -13.19 -1.22 7.17
C PRO A 475 -12.02 -1.32 6.17
N GLY A 476 -11.54 -0.16 5.71
CA GLY A 476 -10.24 -0.01 5.07
C GLY A 476 -9.14 0.40 6.06
N GLU A 477 -7.92 0.58 5.55
CA GLU A 477 -6.75 1.02 6.34
C GLU A 477 -7.06 2.21 7.26
N ALA A 478 -6.61 2.11 8.50
CA ALA A 478 -6.85 3.10 9.54
C ALA A 478 -5.66 4.06 9.68
N ILE A 479 -5.85 5.35 9.36
CA ILE A 479 -4.78 6.36 9.44
C ILE A 479 -4.76 7.00 10.83
N PHE A 480 -3.62 6.94 11.52
CA PHE A 480 -3.43 7.51 12.86
C PHE A 480 -3.17 9.02 12.81
N ILE A 481 -3.95 9.78 13.57
CA ILE A 481 -3.79 11.22 13.77
C ILE A 481 -3.50 11.49 15.25
N ALA A 482 -2.30 12.02 15.53
CA ALA A 482 -1.85 12.27 16.90
C ALA A 482 -2.62 13.45 17.52
N ASP A 483 -3.01 13.30 18.78
CA ASP A 483 -3.42 14.44 19.59
C ASP A 483 -2.17 15.32 19.86
N PRO A 484 -2.15 16.61 19.46
CA PRO A 484 -1.03 17.49 19.72
C PRO A 484 -0.75 17.72 21.21
N GLU A 485 -1.75 17.49 22.08
CA GLU A 485 -1.63 17.57 23.53
C GLU A 485 -1.47 16.18 24.18
N GLY A 486 -1.46 15.12 23.38
CA GLY A 486 -1.28 13.73 23.81
C GLY A 486 0.10 13.49 24.44
N MET A 487 0.14 12.60 25.43
CA MET A 487 1.34 12.25 26.18
C MET A 487 1.74 10.79 25.97
N GLU A 488 0.80 9.93 25.62
CA GLU A 488 1.01 8.52 25.30
C GLU A 488 1.05 8.28 23.79
N GLU A 489 1.68 7.17 23.38
CA GLU A 489 1.85 6.81 21.97
C GLU A 489 0.53 6.68 21.20
N ASP A 490 -0.52 6.22 21.88
CA ASP A 490 -1.87 6.00 21.35
C ASP A 490 -2.87 7.12 21.70
N ASP A 491 -2.37 8.29 22.14
CA ASP A 491 -3.20 9.49 22.30
C ASP A 491 -3.45 10.13 20.92
N GLY A 492 -4.63 9.86 20.39
CA GLY A 492 -5.04 10.31 19.07
C GLY A 492 -6.28 9.58 18.57
N VAL A 493 -6.55 9.73 17.29
CA VAL A 493 -7.66 9.05 16.59
C VAL A 493 -7.20 8.29 15.37
N LEU A 494 -8.02 7.33 14.96
CA LEU A 494 -7.90 6.62 13.69
C LEU A 494 -8.99 7.08 12.74
N LEU A 495 -8.62 7.36 11.49
CA LEU A 495 -9.54 7.60 10.38
C LEU A 495 -9.57 6.38 9.47
N SER A 496 -10.73 5.75 9.31
CA SER A 496 -10.91 4.61 8.39
C SER A 496 -12.20 4.79 7.60
N VAL A 497 -12.20 4.43 6.32
CA VAL A 497 -13.44 4.40 5.54
C VAL A 497 -14.03 2.99 5.63
N VAL A 498 -15.29 2.91 6.03
CA VAL A 498 -15.99 1.65 6.24
C VAL A 498 -17.14 1.54 5.25
N LEU A 499 -17.33 0.37 4.67
CA LEU A 499 -18.54 0.02 3.92
C LEU A 499 -19.55 -0.63 4.87
N ASP A 500 -20.72 -0.03 5.03
CA ASP A 500 -21.93 -0.73 5.48
C ASP A 500 -22.46 -1.55 4.30
N GLY A 501 -22.26 -2.87 4.38
CA GLY A 501 -22.65 -3.80 3.34
C GLY A 501 -24.16 -3.93 3.14
N TYR A 502 -24.95 -3.70 4.19
CA TYR A 502 -26.40 -3.81 4.14
C TYR A 502 -27.05 -2.59 3.49
N ALA A 503 -26.54 -1.40 3.82
CA ALA A 503 -27.02 -0.16 3.22
C ALA A 503 -26.36 0.15 1.87
N GLU A 504 -25.30 -0.58 1.51
CA GLU A 504 -24.41 -0.30 0.37
C GLU A 504 -23.92 1.14 0.37
N LYS A 505 -23.52 1.63 1.55
CA LYS A 505 -23.03 3.00 1.75
C LYS A 505 -21.77 2.99 2.58
N SER A 506 -20.88 3.93 2.32
CA SER A 506 -19.68 4.09 3.12
C SER A 506 -19.77 5.25 4.09
N TYR A 507 -18.90 5.25 5.09
CA TYR A 507 -18.71 6.37 6.00
C TYR A 507 -17.25 6.48 6.40
N LEU A 508 -16.80 7.72 6.64
CA LEU A 508 -15.51 7.97 7.29
C LEU A 508 -15.69 7.82 8.80
N LEU A 509 -15.17 6.76 9.37
CA LEU A 509 -15.19 6.43 10.79
C LEU A 509 -14.05 7.13 11.53
N VAL A 510 -14.35 7.63 12.73
CA VAL A 510 -13.37 8.18 13.67
C VAL A 510 -13.38 7.35 14.95
N LEU A 511 -12.28 6.64 15.20
CA LEU A 511 -12.09 5.86 16.43
C LEU A 511 -11.06 6.53 17.35
N ARG A 512 -11.28 6.45 18.66
CA ARG A 512 -10.22 6.75 19.63
C ARG A 512 -9.17 5.65 19.55
N ALA A 513 -7.92 5.99 19.27
CA ALA A 513 -6.86 5.00 19.05
C ALA A 513 -6.54 4.17 20.31
N LYS A 514 -6.81 4.71 21.51
CA LYS A 514 -6.55 4.04 22.80
C LYS A 514 -7.35 2.76 23.03
N ASP A 515 -8.65 2.80 22.73
CA ASP A 515 -9.62 1.76 23.08
C ASP A 515 -10.49 1.32 21.88
N LEU A 516 -10.28 1.91 20.71
CA LEU A 516 -11.05 1.70 19.49
C LEU A 516 -12.55 2.02 19.63
N THR A 517 -12.91 2.85 20.60
CA THR A 517 -14.29 3.35 20.73
C THR A 517 -14.61 4.36 19.63
N GLU A 518 -15.80 4.26 19.05
CA GLU A 518 -16.24 5.22 18.05
C GLU A 518 -16.53 6.58 18.66
N MET A 519 -15.93 7.61 18.09
CA MET A 519 -16.16 9.01 18.46
C MET A 519 -17.19 9.67 17.55
N GLY A 520 -17.21 9.30 16.28
CA GLY A 520 -18.13 9.82 15.28
C GLY A 520 -17.86 9.27 13.89
N ARG A 521 -18.70 9.64 12.93
CA ARG A 521 -18.58 9.26 11.52
C ARG A 521 -19.17 10.31 10.58
N ALA A 522 -18.66 10.37 9.35
CA ALA A 522 -19.22 11.17 8.27
C ALA A 522 -19.83 10.26 7.18
N GLU A 523 -21.15 10.33 7.00
CA GLU A 523 -21.92 9.42 6.16
C GLU A 523 -21.92 9.82 4.68
N MET A 524 -21.67 8.85 3.78
CA MET A 524 -21.68 9.03 2.33
C MET A 524 -23.02 8.59 1.72
N ALA A 525 -23.33 9.09 0.52
CA ALA A 525 -24.56 8.74 -0.19
C ALA A 525 -24.50 7.40 -0.92
N GLY A 526 -23.30 6.89 -1.22
CA GLY A 526 -23.06 5.62 -1.89
C GLY A 526 -21.82 4.89 -1.37
N PRO A 527 -21.51 3.71 -1.92
CA PRO A 527 -20.42 2.87 -1.47
C PRO A 527 -19.08 3.37 -2.05
N MET A 528 -18.10 3.60 -1.18
CA MET A 528 -16.71 3.72 -1.58
C MET A 528 -16.13 2.30 -1.74
N SER A 529 -15.45 2.06 -2.85
CA SER A 529 -14.81 0.77 -3.08
C SER A 529 -13.66 0.52 -2.10
N PHE A 530 -13.37 -0.76 -1.85
CA PHE A 530 -12.23 -1.18 -1.04
C PHE A 530 -10.93 -0.81 -1.74
N GLY A 531 -10.34 0.29 -1.27
CA GLY A 531 -9.03 0.75 -1.71
C GLY A 531 -7.89 0.10 -0.94
N PHE A 532 -6.67 0.53 -1.25
CA PHE A 532 -5.45 0.04 -0.62
C PHE A 532 -4.99 1.01 0.46
N HIS A 533 -4.39 2.13 0.05
CA HIS A 533 -3.68 3.02 0.95
C HIS A 533 -4.20 4.46 0.90
N GLY A 534 -3.83 5.20 1.94
CA GLY A 534 -4.13 6.61 2.05
C GLY A 534 -3.03 7.40 2.74
N THR A 535 -3.13 8.70 2.61
CA THR A 535 -2.23 9.67 3.23
C THR A 535 -3.04 10.82 3.79
N PHE A 536 -2.61 11.34 4.93
CA PHE A 536 -3.27 12.44 5.61
C PHE A 536 -2.33 13.62 5.79
N LYS A 537 -2.85 14.80 5.53
CA LYS A 537 -2.19 16.07 5.80
C LYS A 537 -3.04 16.88 6.77
N GLU A 538 -2.55 16.97 8.01
CA GLU A 538 -3.08 17.89 9.01
C GLU A 538 -3.02 19.34 8.52
N SER A 539 -4.04 20.12 8.86
CA SER A 539 -4.02 21.57 8.67
C SER A 539 -2.84 22.19 9.44
N ASP A 540 -2.10 23.09 8.79
CA ASP A 540 -0.98 23.85 9.37
C ASP A 540 0.24 23.04 9.90
N LYS A 541 0.29 21.71 9.70
CA LYS A 541 1.47 20.89 10.03
C LYS A 541 2.19 20.40 8.78
N MET A 542 3.51 20.21 8.87
CA MET A 542 4.30 19.57 7.83
C MET A 542 3.92 18.08 7.70
N TYR A 543 3.91 17.57 6.46
CA TYR A 543 3.67 16.15 6.21
C TYR A 543 4.85 15.34 6.75
N ARG A 544 4.58 14.25 7.49
CA ARG A 544 5.63 13.47 8.17
C ARG A 544 6.01 12.17 7.46
N GLY A 545 5.43 11.90 6.29
CA GLY A 545 5.69 10.69 5.50
C GLY A 545 4.52 9.71 5.51
N ASP A 546 4.54 8.80 4.52
CA ASP A 546 3.65 7.64 4.46
C ASP A 546 4.09 6.64 5.56
N VAL A 547 3.15 5.92 6.20
CA VAL A 547 3.48 4.85 7.17
C VAL A 547 3.86 3.57 6.45
#